data_AF-A0A969K3H0-F1
#
_entry.id   AF-A0A969K3H0-F1
#
_cell.length_a   1.000
_cell.length_b   1.000
_cell.length_c   1.000
_cell.angle_alpha   90.00
_cell.angle_beta   90.00
_cell.angle_gamma   90.00
#
_symmetry.space_group_name_H-M   'P 1'
#
loop_
_entity.id
_entity.type
_entity.pdbx_description
1 polymer ?
#
loop_
_entity_poly.entity_id
_entity_poly.type
_entity_poly.pdbx_seq_one_letter_code
_entity_poly.pdbx_strand_id
1 'polypeptide(L)'
;MKKTQPPHYTAPTRQAATRSRQNITAFAYLAGIFVVGVAVILFLQGRLVIGGVPSSIIIQFLQDDIARSAYFSGNNVALHDRLDEMGIEEAMKTYYRPQISDEVVLDQHIHQVLYDRTGYVGEAYQVNGQGVLVLKSD
;
A
#
# COMPACT_ATOMS: atom_id res chain seq x y z
N MET A 1 63.34 49.59 -9.29
CA MET A 1 63.02 48.14 -9.35
C MET A 1 61.90 47.84 -8.34
N LYS A 2 60.65 47.64 -8.78
CA LYS A 2 59.54 47.22 -7.90
C LYS A 2 59.52 45.69 -7.85
N LYS A 3 59.65 45.11 -6.64
CA LYS A 3 59.47 43.67 -6.42
C LYS A 3 57.97 43.35 -6.53
N THR A 4 57.59 42.54 -7.52
CA THR A 4 56.26 41.93 -7.61
C THR A 4 56.14 40.81 -6.59
N GLN A 5 55.16 40.92 -5.70
CA GLN A 5 54.81 39.90 -4.71
C GLN A 5 53.87 38.86 -5.37
N PRO A 6 54.11 37.55 -5.22
CA PRO A 6 53.27 36.54 -5.85
C PRO A 6 51.88 36.48 -5.20
N PRO A 7 50.85 36.05 -5.95
CA PRO A 7 49.48 35.98 -5.44
C PRO A 7 49.37 34.95 -4.31
N HIS A 8 48.75 35.35 -3.20
CA HIS A 8 48.35 34.44 -2.13
C HIS A 8 47.23 33.54 -2.63
N TYR A 9 47.55 32.28 -2.93
CA TYR A 9 46.56 31.23 -3.15
C TYR A 9 46.01 30.76 -1.79
N THR A 10 44.79 31.15 -1.45
CA THR A 10 44.03 30.52 -0.36
C THR A 10 43.42 29.21 -0.90
N ALA A 11 43.93 28.07 -0.42
CA ALA A 11 43.32 26.78 -0.71
C ALA A 11 41.88 26.77 -0.17
N PRO A 12 40.88 26.26 -0.94
CA PRO A 12 39.51 26.17 -0.45
C PRO A 12 39.48 25.30 0.81
N THR A 13 39.01 25.90 1.90
CA THR A 13 38.95 25.32 3.24
C THR A 13 38.16 24.01 3.19
N ARG A 14 38.81 22.87 3.49
CA ARG A 14 38.20 21.51 3.53
C ARG A 14 36.89 21.43 4.35
N GLN A 15 36.65 22.39 5.24
CA GLN A 15 35.44 22.49 6.06
C GLN A 15 34.15 22.78 5.29
N ALA A 16 34.21 23.41 4.11
CA ALA A 16 33.03 23.70 3.29
C ALA A 16 32.43 22.43 2.68
N ALA A 17 33.27 21.46 2.30
CA ALA A 17 32.84 20.20 1.71
C ALA A 17 32.17 19.27 2.74
N THR A 18 32.59 19.30 4.00
CA THR A 18 32.02 18.44 5.06
C THR A 18 30.65 18.92 5.53
N ARG A 19 30.44 20.23 5.68
CA ARG A 19 29.14 20.81 6.05
C ARG A 19 28.08 20.61 4.96
N SER A 20 28.48 20.72 3.68
CA SER A 20 27.59 20.45 2.53
C SER A 20 27.07 19.02 2.53
N ARG A 21 27.94 18.02 2.75
CA ARG A 21 27.54 16.60 2.82
C ARG A 21 26.65 16.29 4.03
N GLN A 22 26.95 16.88 5.19
CA GLN A 22 26.13 16.70 6.40
C GLN A 22 24.72 17.29 6.27
N ASN A 23 24.58 18.44 5.60
CA ASN A 23 23.28 19.05 5.34
C ASN A 23 22.44 18.21 4.37
N ILE A 24 23.07 17.58 3.36
CA ILE A 24 22.39 16.68 2.42
C ILE A 24 21.89 15.42 3.13
N THR A 25 22.71 14.79 3.97
CA THR A 25 22.28 13.59 4.71
C THR A 25 21.17 13.91 5.70
N ALA A 26 21.28 15.01 6.45
CA ALA A 26 20.22 15.45 7.37
C ALA A 26 18.91 15.75 6.63
N PHE A 27 18.99 16.43 5.48
CA PHE A 27 17.82 16.70 4.63
C PHE A 27 17.20 15.41 4.09
N ALA A 28 17.99 14.44 3.65
CA ALA A 28 17.50 13.15 3.17
C ALA A 28 16.74 12.38 4.28
N TYR A 29 17.24 12.39 5.51
CA TYR A 29 16.54 11.79 6.65
C TYR A 29 15.23 12.51 6.95
N LEU A 30 15.23 13.84 6.99
CA LEU A 30 14.01 14.62 7.23
C LEU A 30 12.97 14.44 6.12
N ALA A 31 13.41 14.39 4.86
CA ALA A 31 12.55 14.09 3.72
C ALA A 31 11.97 12.68 3.82
N GLY A 32 12.79 11.69 4.19
CA GLY A 32 12.34 10.32 4.43
C GLY A 32 11.29 10.23 5.53
N ILE A 33 11.53 10.85 6.68
CA ILE A 33 10.57 10.91 7.80
C ILE A 33 9.28 11.59 7.37
N PHE A 34 9.37 12.68 6.60
CA PHE A 34 8.19 13.39 6.10
C PHE A 34 7.34 12.50 5.18
N VAL A 35 7.97 11.82 4.22
CA VAL A 35 7.26 10.91 3.30
C VAL A 35 6.61 9.77 4.07
N VAL A 36 7.32 9.16 5.02
CA VAL A 36 6.76 8.12 5.88
C VAL A 36 5.61 8.65 6.73
N GLY A 37 5.75 9.85 7.30
CA GLY A 37 4.71 10.49 8.10
C GLY A 37 3.44 10.75 7.30
N VAL A 38 3.56 11.31 6.09
CA VAL A 38 2.43 11.52 5.18
C VAL A 38 1.77 10.19 4.81
N ALA A 39 2.56 9.16 4.47
CA ALA A 39 2.04 7.84 4.15
C ALA A 39 1.25 7.22 5.32
N VAL A 40 1.78 7.31 6.56
CA VAL A 40 1.08 6.84 7.77
C VAL A 40 -0.23 7.58 7.97
N ILE A 41 -0.26 8.91 7.80
CA ILE A 41 -1.50 9.69 7.93
C ILE A 41 -2.54 9.26 6.89
N LEU A 42 -2.14 9.10 5.63
CA LEU A 42 -3.05 8.66 4.57
C LEU A 42 -3.56 7.23 4.80
N PHE A 43 -2.70 6.35 5.33
CA PHE A 43 -3.07 4.98 5.70
C PHE A 43 -4.15 4.98 6.78
N LEU A 44 -3.93 5.71 7.88
CA LEU A 44 -4.87 5.79 9.01
C LEU A 44 -6.19 6.47 8.62
N GLN A 45 -6.19 7.33 7.61
CA GLN A 45 -7.40 7.97 7.06
C GLN A 45 -8.19 7.10 6.07
N GLY A 46 -7.76 5.86 5.79
CA GLY A 46 -8.46 5.00 4.82
C GLY A 46 -8.27 5.41 3.36
N ARG A 47 -7.29 6.28 3.07
CA ARG A 47 -7.09 6.89 1.73
C ARG A 47 -6.07 6.14 0.88
N LEU A 48 -5.35 5.18 1.46
CA LEU A 48 -4.41 4.35 0.71
C LEU A 48 -5.08 3.04 0.30
N VAL A 49 -4.71 2.56 -0.88
CA VAL A 49 -5.06 1.22 -1.36
C VAL A 49 -3.78 0.41 -1.42
N ILE A 50 -3.75 -0.74 -0.75
CA ILE A 50 -2.62 -1.67 -0.81
C ILE A 50 -3.10 -2.92 -1.53
N GLY A 51 -2.58 -3.14 -2.73
CA GLY A 51 -2.89 -4.35 -3.48
C GLY A 51 -4.36 -4.49 -3.87
N GLY A 52 -5.08 -3.39 -4.04
CA GLY A 52 -6.53 -3.36 -4.33
C GLY A 52 -7.41 -3.30 -3.08
N VAL A 53 -6.85 -3.37 -1.87
CA VAL A 53 -7.64 -3.30 -0.63
C VAL A 53 -7.47 -1.92 0.02
N PRO A 54 -8.55 -1.16 0.27
CA PRO A 54 -8.52 0.08 1.03
C PRO A 54 -7.93 -0.12 2.43
N SER A 55 -7.11 0.81 2.90
CA SER A 55 -6.42 0.68 4.20
C SER A 55 -7.37 0.62 5.39
N SER A 56 -8.55 1.23 5.30
CA SER A 56 -9.61 1.09 6.30
C SER A 56 -10.03 -0.37 6.50
N ILE A 57 -10.18 -1.11 5.40
CA ILE A 57 -10.58 -2.51 5.37
C ILE A 57 -9.44 -3.40 5.89
N ILE A 58 -8.19 -3.10 5.53
CA ILE A 58 -7.01 -3.78 6.08
C ILE A 58 -6.94 -3.61 7.61
N ILE A 59 -7.17 -2.40 8.11
CA ILE A 59 -7.17 -2.13 9.55
C ILE A 59 -8.29 -2.92 10.23
N GLN A 60 -9.50 -2.90 9.68
CA GLN A 60 -10.64 -3.67 10.18
C GLN A 60 -10.31 -5.17 10.25
N PHE A 61 -9.74 -5.73 9.18
CA PHE A 61 -9.29 -7.12 9.12
C PHE A 61 -8.22 -7.43 10.19
N LEU A 62 -7.20 -6.60 10.33
CA LEU A 62 -6.11 -6.81 11.29
C LEU A 62 -6.54 -6.70 12.75
N GLN A 63 -7.64 -5.99 13.03
CA GLN A 63 -8.26 -5.86 14.34
C GLN A 63 -9.15 -7.06 14.70
N ASP A 64 -9.54 -7.88 13.72
CA ASP A 64 -10.35 -9.07 13.96
C ASP A 64 -9.47 -10.30 14.20
N ASP A 65 -9.48 -10.79 15.43
CA ASP A 65 -8.65 -11.93 15.83
C ASP A 65 -9.00 -13.22 15.09
N ILE A 66 -10.27 -13.41 14.75
CA ILE A 66 -10.76 -14.62 14.06
C ILE A 66 -10.28 -14.60 12.61
N ALA A 67 -10.52 -13.50 11.89
CA ALA A 67 -10.12 -13.35 10.50
C ALA A 67 -8.60 -13.46 10.35
N ARG A 68 -7.85 -12.80 11.24
CA ARG A 68 -6.39 -12.86 11.27
C ARG A 68 -5.88 -14.27 11.53
N SER A 69 -6.44 -14.97 12.51
CA SER A 69 -6.08 -16.35 12.82
C SER A 69 -6.38 -17.29 11.66
N ALA A 70 -7.56 -17.17 11.04
CA ALA A 70 -7.96 -17.98 9.90
C ALA A 70 -7.03 -17.76 8.69
N TYR A 71 -6.64 -16.52 8.43
CA TYR A 71 -5.67 -16.18 7.38
C TYR A 71 -4.29 -16.79 7.62
N PHE A 72 -3.71 -16.60 8.81
CA PHE A 72 -2.37 -17.11 9.10
C PHE A 72 -2.31 -18.63 9.30
N SER A 73 -3.44 -19.27 9.62
CA SER A 73 -3.55 -20.73 9.68
C SER A 73 -3.85 -21.37 8.31
N GLY A 74 -4.12 -20.57 7.27
CA GLY A 74 -4.51 -21.06 5.95
C GLY A 74 -5.90 -21.72 5.91
N ASN A 75 -6.75 -21.45 6.90
CA ASN A 75 -8.11 -21.97 6.95
C ASN A 75 -9.03 -21.09 6.10
N ASN A 76 -9.03 -21.35 4.79
CA ASN A 76 -9.75 -20.53 3.81
C ASN A 76 -11.27 -20.51 4.05
N VAL A 77 -11.86 -21.59 4.55
CA VAL A 77 -13.31 -21.64 4.84
C VAL A 77 -13.65 -20.75 6.03
N ALA A 78 -12.92 -20.89 7.14
CA ALA A 78 -13.15 -20.02 8.30
C ALA A 78 -12.82 -18.55 8.00
N LEU A 79 -11.82 -18.30 7.14
CA LEU A 79 -11.50 -16.96 6.69
C LEU A 79 -12.64 -16.38 5.86
N HIS A 80 -13.18 -17.17 4.93
CA HIS A 80 -14.30 -16.77 4.08
C HIS A 80 -15.50 -16.35 4.92
N ASP A 81 -15.99 -17.25 5.77
CA ASP A 81 -17.19 -17.00 6.57
C ASP A 81 -17.00 -15.77 7.45
N ARG A 82 -15.79 -15.58 8.00
CA ARG A 82 -15.50 -14.40 8.81
C ARG A 82 -15.44 -13.11 7.99
N LEU A 83 -14.88 -13.12 6.79
CA LEU A 83 -14.84 -11.92 5.92
C LEU A 83 -16.25 -11.51 5.46
N ASP A 84 -17.12 -12.48 5.20
CA ASP A 84 -18.54 -12.25 4.90
C ASP A 84 -19.28 -11.66 6.10
N GLU A 85 -19.14 -12.26 7.30
CA GLU A 85 -19.70 -11.73 8.55
C GLU A 85 -19.23 -10.30 8.86
N MET A 86 -17.99 -9.96 8.49
CA MET A 86 -17.43 -8.62 8.65
C MET A 86 -17.92 -7.62 7.60
N GLY A 87 -18.64 -8.07 6.56
CA GLY A 87 -19.15 -7.24 5.47
C GLY A 87 -18.04 -6.64 4.60
N ILE A 88 -16.92 -7.33 4.47
CA ILE A 88 -15.72 -6.80 3.79
C ILE A 88 -15.99 -6.54 2.31
N GLU A 89 -16.73 -7.44 1.65
CA GLU A 89 -17.10 -7.29 0.24
C GLU A 89 -17.90 -6.00 0.01
N GLU A 90 -18.95 -5.74 0.80
CA GLU A 90 -19.76 -4.53 0.68
C GLU A 90 -18.99 -3.26 1.06
N ALA A 91 -18.07 -3.34 2.03
CA ALA A 91 -17.17 -2.24 2.35
C ALA A 91 -16.25 -1.90 1.16
N MET A 92 -15.73 -2.92 0.46
CA MET A 92 -14.95 -2.73 -0.76
C MET A 92 -15.79 -2.14 -1.89
N LYS A 93 -17.00 -2.68 -2.13
CA LYS A 93 -17.93 -2.13 -3.14
C LYS A 93 -18.24 -0.67 -2.86
N THR A 94 -18.49 -0.30 -1.61
CA THR A 94 -18.72 1.10 -1.21
C THR A 94 -17.56 2.01 -1.55
N TYR A 95 -16.31 1.55 -1.36
CA TYR A 95 -15.12 2.32 -1.72
C TYR A 95 -14.97 2.50 -3.24
N TYR A 96 -15.25 1.45 -4.01
CA TYR A 96 -14.98 1.41 -5.44
C TYR A 96 -16.14 1.87 -6.33
N ARG A 97 -17.39 1.90 -5.84
CA ARG A 97 -18.57 2.35 -6.59
C ARG A 97 -18.43 3.74 -7.24
N PRO A 98 -17.72 4.74 -6.64
CA PRO A 98 -17.44 6.01 -7.32
C PRO A 98 -16.49 5.89 -8.53
N GLN A 99 -15.75 4.79 -8.65
CA GLN A 99 -14.70 4.56 -9.66
C GLN A 99 -15.14 3.54 -10.72
N ILE A 100 -15.99 2.58 -10.34
CA ILE A 100 -16.53 1.52 -11.21
C ILE A 100 -18.05 1.59 -11.14
N SER A 101 -18.68 2.02 -12.23
CA SER A 101 -20.12 2.29 -12.28
C SER A 101 -20.97 1.07 -12.61
N ASP A 102 -20.41 0.10 -13.32
CA ASP A 102 -21.08 -1.17 -13.66
C ASP A 102 -20.94 -2.13 -12.46
N GLU A 103 -22.07 -2.49 -11.85
CA GLU A 103 -22.09 -3.34 -10.65
C GLU A 103 -21.56 -4.76 -10.91
N VAL A 104 -21.69 -5.30 -12.13
CA VAL A 104 -21.14 -6.64 -12.46
C VAL A 104 -19.62 -6.57 -12.55
N VAL A 105 -19.08 -5.50 -13.15
CA VAL A 105 -17.63 -5.26 -13.23
C VAL A 105 -17.07 -4.97 -11.84
N LEU A 106 -17.80 -4.21 -11.02
CA LEU A 106 -17.42 -3.92 -9.64
C LEU A 106 -17.35 -5.21 -8.81
N ASP A 107 -18.38 -6.04 -8.88
CA ASP A 107 -18.44 -7.32 -8.18
C ASP A 107 -17.25 -8.21 -8.58
N GLN A 108 -17.05 -8.43 -9.89
CA GLN A 108 -15.91 -9.20 -10.39
C GLN A 108 -14.57 -8.61 -9.94
N HIS A 109 -14.42 -7.29 -9.93
CA HIS A 109 -13.21 -6.63 -9.44
C HIS A 109 -12.95 -6.93 -7.96
N ILE A 110 -13.97 -6.81 -7.11
CA ILE A 110 -13.82 -7.08 -5.66
C ILE A 110 -13.45 -8.54 -5.43
N HIS A 111 -14.17 -9.46 -6.09
CA HIS A 111 -13.90 -10.90 -5.99
C HIS A 111 -12.47 -11.23 -6.44
N GLN A 112 -11.99 -10.64 -7.54
CA GLN A 112 -10.61 -10.84 -7.99
C GLN A 112 -9.59 -10.32 -6.96
N VAL A 113 -9.82 -9.13 -6.39
CA VAL A 113 -8.91 -8.59 -5.37
C VAL A 113 -8.87 -9.49 -4.14
N LEU A 114 -10.01 -9.99 -3.68
CA LEU A 114 -10.07 -10.92 -2.57
C LEU A 114 -9.35 -12.23 -2.91
N TYR A 115 -9.54 -12.80 -4.11
CA TYR A 115 -8.81 -13.98 -4.59
C TYR A 115 -7.29 -13.77 -4.57
N ASP A 116 -6.81 -12.67 -5.14
CA ASP A 116 -5.38 -12.38 -5.22
C ASP A 116 -4.72 -12.23 -3.84
N ARG A 117 -5.51 -11.87 -2.81
CA ARG A 117 -5.02 -11.59 -1.45
C ARG A 117 -5.17 -12.75 -0.50
N THR A 118 -6.24 -13.52 -0.62
CA THR A 118 -6.60 -14.55 0.37
C THR A 118 -6.74 -15.94 -0.25
N GLY A 119 -6.74 -16.05 -1.57
CA GLY A 119 -7.14 -17.27 -2.29
C GLY A 119 -8.65 -17.51 -2.27
N TYR A 120 -9.45 -16.53 -1.85
CA TYR A 120 -10.91 -16.57 -1.85
C TYR A 120 -11.47 -16.71 -3.26
N VAL A 121 -12.36 -17.67 -3.48
CA VAL A 121 -13.14 -17.79 -4.70
C VAL A 121 -14.61 -17.72 -4.32
N GLY A 122 -15.30 -16.66 -4.75
CA GLY A 122 -16.74 -16.52 -4.49
C GLY A 122 -17.55 -17.65 -5.13
N GLU A 123 -18.71 -17.97 -4.55
CA GLU A 123 -19.51 -19.13 -4.95
C GLU A 123 -19.90 -19.10 -6.43
N ALA A 124 -20.17 -17.91 -6.98
CA ALA A 124 -20.55 -17.70 -8.37
C ALA A 124 -19.36 -17.76 -9.36
N TYR A 125 -18.12 -17.82 -8.86
CA TYR A 125 -16.91 -17.67 -9.67
C TYR A 125 -16.06 -18.93 -9.70
N GLN A 126 -15.29 -19.07 -10.77
CA GLN A 126 -14.23 -20.06 -10.90
C GLN A 126 -12.96 -19.40 -11.43
N VAL A 127 -11.81 -19.94 -11.06
CA VAL A 127 -10.52 -19.46 -11.56
C VAL A 127 -10.27 -20.12 -12.92
N ASN A 128 -10.08 -19.31 -13.96
CA ASN A 128 -9.69 -19.83 -15.27
C ASN A 128 -8.19 -20.22 -15.31
N GLY A 129 -7.73 -20.78 -16.43
CA GLY A 129 -6.31 -21.20 -16.60
C GLY A 129 -5.29 -20.06 -16.50
N GLN A 130 -5.73 -18.80 -16.45
CA GLN A 130 -4.91 -17.61 -16.34
C GLN A 130 -4.91 -17.00 -14.92
N GLY A 131 -5.59 -17.63 -13.94
CA GLY A 131 -5.68 -17.11 -12.58
C GLY A 131 -6.71 -15.99 -12.39
N VAL A 132 -7.62 -15.80 -13.36
CA VAL A 132 -8.67 -14.78 -13.30
C VAL A 132 -10.00 -15.41 -12.94
N LEU A 133 -10.74 -14.79 -12.02
CA LEU A 133 -12.09 -15.17 -11.69
C LEU A 133 -13.03 -14.84 -12.85
N VAL A 134 -13.72 -15.87 -13.31
CA VAL A 134 -14.81 -15.79 -14.30
C VAL A 134 -16.06 -16.40 -13.69
N LEU A 135 -17.23 -15.91 -14.10
CA LEU A 135 -18.50 -16.52 -13.69
C LEU A 135 -18.50 -18.01 -14.09
N LYS A 136 -19.03 -18.85 -13.20
CA LYS A 136 -19.29 -20.26 -13.52
C LYS A 136 -20.30 -20.29 -14.66
N SER A 137 -19.96 -21.02 -15.71
CA SER A 137 -20.94 -21.41 -16.73
C SER A 137 -21.79 -22.52 -16.13
N ASP A 138 -23.12 -22.33 -16.08
CA ASP A 138 -24.07 -23.40 -15.76
C ASP A 138 -23.99 -24.57 -16.75
#